data_AF-A0A9R1NZ14-F1
#
_entry.id   AF-A0A9R1NZ14-F1
#
_cell.length_a   1.000
_cell.length_b   1.000
_cell.length_c   1.000
_cell.angle_alpha   90.00
_cell.angle_beta   90.00
_cell.angle_gamma   90.00
#
_symmetry.space_group_name_H-M   'P 1'
#
loop_
_entity.id
_entity.type
_entity.pdbx_description
1 polymer ?
#
loop_
_entity_poly.entity_id
_entity_poly.type
_entity_poly.pdbx_seq_one_letter_code
_entity_poly.pdbx_strand_id
1 'polypeptide(L)'
;MVHLLYVCCVCLFYFPIHTYFHAGFNSLYLYRRWYRCFTTLSSYSFDNGHVERKDDLSLDHFRSQYDGKGPVLLGKLAESWPARTKWSMQQLVHDYGEVTFRISQRSPKKIIMKLKDYVSYMELQHDEDPLYIFDDKFGESAPALLEDYRVPHLFQEDLFDVLDYEQRPAFRWFIIGPERSGASWHVDPGLTSAWNTLLCGRKRWALYPPGRVPGGVTVHVSAEDGDVDIETPTSLQWWLDIYPHLAEHEKPLECTQLPGETIFVPSGWWHCVLNLETTVAVTQNFVNQSNFEHVCLDMAPGHCHKGVCRAGLLAVPGKSVRDIENHPPGTITSNHNDMTCTEERLKGSGSVRDSNSESQCSSFEFSDVDKSLENQVFSYDIGFLSQFLEKEKDHYTSVWSPTNPIGQREAREWLRRLWVLKPELRGLIWKGACLAINVDKWYACLEEIRACHSLPAPSEDEKLPVGTGSNPVFIVSDNVIKINAEGGLGYSAHGLGTELEFYDLLRKVGSPLVNHIPEIIASGFLVYEDGVYRTVPWNGKGMPDVLAKYYPLELSYANSCFPLGLWSKQQFGMDGSAESSNRPIWPYMVTRKCKGDIFAHVSNAKYPFITPST
;
A
#
# COMPACT_ATOMS: atom_id res chain seq x y z
N MET A 1 -39.99 38.73 -5.38
CA MET A 1 -41.12 38.55 -4.43
C MET A 1 -42.18 37.65 -5.07
N VAL A 2 -41.84 36.39 -5.31
CA VAL A 2 -42.74 35.26 -5.61
C VAL A 2 -41.97 34.03 -5.13
N HIS A 3 -42.19 33.66 -3.86
CA HIS A 3 -41.54 32.58 -3.12
C HIS A 3 -42.66 31.70 -2.53
N LEU A 4 -42.39 30.40 -2.39
CA LEU A 4 -43.22 29.36 -1.75
C LEU A 4 -44.50 28.94 -2.51
N LEU A 5 -44.43 27.83 -3.27
CA LEU A 5 -45.51 26.81 -3.45
C LEU A 5 -45.19 25.74 -4.54
N TYR A 6 -43.94 25.28 -4.65
CA TYR A 6 -43.58 24.15 -5.54
C TYR A 6 -42.79 23.07 -4.79
N VAL A 7 -43.30 22.68 -3.63
CA VAL A 7 -42.99 21.41 -2.97
C VAL A 7 -44.33 20.75 -2.67
N CYS A 8 -44.42 19.45 -2.97
CA CYS A 8 -45.56 18.54 -2.87
C CYS A 8 -46.44 18.43 -4.13
N CYS A 9 -46.58 17.18 -4.57
CA CYS A 9 -47.33 16.67 -5.72
C CYS A 9 -46.60 17.00 -7.04
N VAL A 10 -45.99 16.05 -7.74
CA VAL A 10 -46.63 14.90 -8.40
C VAL A 10 -45.45 14.00 -8.86
N CYS A 11 -45.20 12.82 -8.28
CA CYS A 11 -45.64 11.53 -8.84
C CYS A 11 -45.31 10.40 -7.85
N LEU A 12 -46.18 10.26 -6.84
CA LEU A 12 -46.44 8.99 -6.17
C LEU A 12 -47.07 8.03 -7.19
N PHE A 13 -46.25 7.24 -7.89
CA PHE A 13 -46.74 6.05 -8.58
C PHE A 13 -46.70 4.87 -7.60
N TYR A 14 -47.89 4.61 -7.03
CA TYR A 14 -48.38 3.35 -6.45
C TYR A 14 -47.39 2.16 -6.42
N PHE A 15 -46.59 2.08 -5.36
CA PHE A 15 -46.31 0.80 -4.71
C PHE A 15 -46.98 0.88 -3.34
N PRO A 16 -47.69 -0.16 -2.88
CA PRO A 16 -48.24 -0.14 -1.53
C PRO A 16 -47.03 -0.11 -0.59
N ILE A 17 -46.77 1.05 -0.02
CA ILE A 17 -45.91 1.20 1.15
C ILE A 17 -46.65 0.43 2.24
N HIS A 18 -46.46 -0.89 2.30
CA HIS A 18 -46.73 -1.69 3.49
C HIS A 18 -45.73 -1.22 4.51
N THR A 19 -46.05 -0.07 5.08
CA THR A 19 -45.51 0.41 6.32
C THR A 19 -45.60 -0.73 7.31
N TYR A 20 -44.44 -1.18 7.80
CA TYR A 20 -44.32 -1.98 9.00
C TYR A 20 -44.83 -1.12 10.18
N PHE A 21 -46.14 -0.95 10.26
CA PHE A 21 -46.83 -0.24 11.32
C PHE A 21 -47.35 -1.28 12.32
N HIS A 22 -46.60 -1.47 13.39
CA HIS A 22 -47.18 -1.88 14.66
C HIS A 22 -47.18 -0.66 15.59
N ALA A 23 -48.37 -0.25 16.04
CA ALA A 23 -48.60 0.63 17.18
C ALA A 23 -47.85 2.00 17.22
N GLY A 24 -47.97 2.82 16.16
CA GLY A 24 -47.61 4.25 16.24
C GLY A 24 -46.10 4.57 16.26
N PHE A 25 -45.23 3.58 16.04
CA PHE A 25 -43.79 3.78 15.92
C PHE A 25 -43.38 3.98 14.44
N ASN A 26 -42.71 5.10 14.14
CA ASN A 26 -42.13 5.39 12.82
C ASN A 26 -40.62 5.64 12.97
N SER A 27 -39.80 4.80 12.35
CA SER A 27 -38.35 4.98 12.28
C SER A 27 -37.87 4.75 10.86
N LEU A 28 -37.47 5.83 10.19
CA LEU A 28 -36.89 5.77 8.85
C LEU A 28 -35.60 4.93 8.84
N TYR A 29 -34.84 4.94 9.93
CA TYR A 29 -33.64 4.11 10.08
C TYR A 29 -33.97 2.62 10.00
N LEU A 30 -34.94 2.15 10.80
CA LEU A 30 -35.34 0.73 10.79
C LEU A 30 -36.05 0.33 9.50
N TYR A 31 -36.86 1.23 8.94
CA TYR A 31 -37.51 0.99 7.65
C TYR A 31 -36.50 0.83 6.51
N ARG A 32 -35.50 1.71 6.41
CA ARG A 32 -34.45 1.61 5.38
C ARG A 32 -33.69 0.29 5.48
N ARG A 33 -33.35 -0.11 6.70
CA ARG A 33 -32.65 -1.38 6.96
C ARG A 33 -33.49 -2.58 6.54
N TRP A 34 -34.77 -2.60 6.96
CA TRP A 34 -35.72 -3.62 6.53
C TRP A 34 -35.86 -3.63 5.00
N TYR A 35 -36.04 -2.48 4.35
CA TYR A 35 -36.15 -2.39 2.90
C TYR A 35 -34.93 -3.02 2.20
N ARG A 36 -33.70 -2.75 2.68
CA ARG A 36 -32.49 -3.34 2.12
C ARG A 36 -32.38 -4.85 2.31
N CYS A 37 -32.88 -5.38 3.42
CA CYS A 37 -32.96 -6.83 3.67
C CYS A 37 -33.91 -7.57 2.70
N PHE A 38 -34.95 -6.89 2.21
CA PHE A 38 -36.07 -7.52 1.47
C PHE A 38 -36.26 -7.00 0.03
N THR A 39 -35.46 -6.04 -0.42
CA THR A 39 -35.53 -5.52 -1.79
C THR A 39 -34.94 -6.52 -2.79
N THR A 40 -35.58 -6.64 -3.95
CA THR A 40 -35.14 -7.54 -5.02
C THR A 40 -34.17 -6.81 -5.96
N LEU A 41 -33.05 -7.44 -6.32
CA LEU A 41 -32.05 -6.82 -7.18
C LEU A 41 -32.25 -7.09 -8.69
N SER A 42 -33.40 -7.64 -9.09
CA SER A 42 -33.70 -8.02 -10.48
C SER A 42 -33.63 -6.84 -11.46
N SER A 43 -34.01 -5.63 -11.03
CA SER A 43 -33.91 -4.40 -11.84
C SER A 43 -32.47 -3.92 -12.04
N TYR A 44 -31.52 -4.38 -11.24
CA TYR A 44 -30.10 -4.04 -11.35
C TYR A 44 -29.34 -4.98 -12.29
N SER A 45 -30.02 -5.90 -12.97
CA SER A 45 -29.35 -6.99 -13.69
C SER A 45 -28.66 -6.64 -15.00
N PHE A 46 -29.02 -5.54 -15.66
CA PHE A 46 -28.42 -5.17 -16.93
C PHE A 46 -27.88 -3.74 -16.88
N ASP A 47 -26.63 -3.57 -17.29
CA ASP A 47 -25.99 -2.28 -17.56
C ASP A 47 -26.29 -1.79 -18.98
N ASN A 48 -26.05 -0.51 -19.23
CA ASN A 48 -26.14 0.10 -20.56
C ASN A 48 -24.84 -0.04 -21.39
N GLY A 49 -23.83 -0.80 -20.93
CA GLY A 49 -22.63 -1.14 -21.69
C GLY A 49 -21.46 -0.17 -21.56
N HIS A 50 -21.20 0.43 -20.39
CA HIS A 50 -20.15 1.45 -20.26
C HIS A 50 -18.73 0.87 -20.27
N VAL A 51 -18.51 -0.30 -19.67
CA VAL A 51 -17.22 -1.01 -19.75
C VAL A 51 -17.17 -1.83 -21.03
N GLU A 52 -16.09 -1.69 -21.78
CA GLU A 52 -15.90 -2.39 -23.04
C GLU A 52 -15.78 -3.91 -22.82
N ARG A 53 -16.48 -4.68 -23.67
CA ARG A 53 -16.44 -6.15 -23.70
C ARG A 53 -15.60 -6.62 -24.89
N LYS A 54 -14.62 -7.49 -24.63
CA LYS A 54 -13.75 -8.07 -25.66
C LYS A 54 -13.62 -9.58 -25.49
N ASP A 55 -13.67 -10.28 -26.62
CA ASP A 55 -13.29 -11.69 -26.72
C ASP A 55 -11.90 -11.80 -27.36
N ASP A 56 -11.16 -12.85 -27.02
CA ASP A 56 -9.95 -13.28 -27.75
C ASP A 56 -8.89 -12.18 -27.92
N LEU A 57 -8.59 -11.45 -26.84
CA LEU A 57 -7.62 -10.36 -26.83
C LEU A 57 -6.17 -10.88 -26.86
N SER A 58 -5.37 -10.36 -27.78
CA SER A 58 -3.91 -10.61 -27.78
C SER A 58 -3.22 -9.82 -26.67
N LEU A 59 -2.08 -10.34 -26.18
CA LEU A 59 -1.30 -9.70 -25.11
C LEU A 59 -0.83 -8.29 -25.51
N ASP A 60 -0.37 -8.10 -26.75
CA ASP A 60 0.11 -6.79 -27.23
C ASP A 60 -1.04 -5.77 -27.31
N HIS A 61 -2.21 -6.21 -27.79
CA HIS A 61 -3.37 -5.34 -27.83
C HIS A 61 -3.83 -4.97 -26.42
N PHE A 62 -3.87 -5.94 -25.49
CA PHE A 62 -4.19 -5.71 -24.08
C PHE A 62 -3.25 -4.67 -23.45
N ARG A 63 -1.94 -4.87 -23.59
CA ARG A 63 -0.92 -3.93 -23.10
C ARG A 63 -1.05 -2.53 -23.70
N SER A 64 -1.40 -2.46 -24.99
CA SER A 64 -1.51 -1.18 -25.68
C SER A 64 -2.77 -0.39 -25.34
N GLN A 65 -3.89 -1.04 -25.02
CA GLN A 65 -5.20 -0.37 -24.87
C GLN A 65 -5.73 -0.32 -23.43
N TYR A 66 -5.43 -1.32 -22.60
CA TYR A 66 -6.11 -1.48 -21.30
C TYR A 66 -5.13 -1.48 -20.12
N ASP A 67 -3.99 -2.15 -20.24
CA ASP A 67 -3.01 -2.26 -19.15
C ASP A 67 -2.50 -0.87 -18.72
N GLY A 68 -2.73 -0.52 -17.45
CA GLY A 68 -2.45 0.81 -16.90
C GLY A 68 -3.37 1.95 -17.38
N LYS A 69 -4.41 1.67 -18.19
CA LYS A 69 -5.27 2.70 -18.81
C LYS A 69 -6.71 2.65 -18.34
N GLY A 70 -7.34 1.49 -18.39
CA GLY A 70 -8.77 1.39 -18.09
C GLY A 70 -9.29 -0.03 -17.98
N PRO A 71 -10.43 -0.22 -17.31
CA PRO A 71 -11.03 -1.53 -17.11
C PRO A 71 -11.58 -2.11 -18.41
N VAL A 72 -11.57 -3.43 -18.50
CA VAL A 72 -12.14 -4.18 -19.63
C VAL A 72 -12.74 -5.49 -19.14
N LEU A 73 -13.85 -5.88 -19.74
CA LEU A 73 -14.50 -7.16 -19.49
C LEU A 73 -14.13 -8.15 -20.60
N LEU A 74 -13.49 -9.25 -20.22
CA LEU A 74 -12.85 -10.19 -21.13
C LEU A 74 -13.63 -11.50 -21.15
N GLY A 75 -14.10 -11.89 -22.33
CA GLY A 75 -14.69 -13.19 -22.59
C GLY A 75 -13.63 -14.26 -22.84
N LYS A 76 -14.07 -15.51 -22.74
CA LYS A 76 -13.36 -16.74 -23.17
C LYS A 76 -12.06 -17.12 -22.44
N LEU A 77 -11.51 -16.26 -21.57
CA LEU A 77 -10.27 -16.57 -20.84
C LEU A 77 -10.37 -17.79 -19.90
N ALA A 78 -11.58 -18.12 -19.47
CA ALA A 78 -11.84 -19.24 -18.56
C ALA A 78 -12.50 -20.45 -19.26
N GLU A 79 -12.60 -20.49 -20.59
CA GLU A 79 -13.32 -21.55 -21.31
C GLU A 79 -12.76 -22.95 -21.04
N SER A 80 -11.44 -23.07 -20.93
CA SER A 80 -10.77 -24.35 -20.71
C SER A 80 -10.68 -24.76 -19.23
N TRP A 81 -11.22 -23.97 -18.31
CA TRP A 81 -11.07 -24.22 -16.88
C TRP A 81 -12.04 -25.31 -16.40
N PRO A 82 -11.55 -26.38 -15.74
CA PRO A 82 -12.43 -27.32 -15.04
C PRO A 82 -13.40 -26.65 -14.07
N ALA A 83 -13.01 -25.52 -13.48
CA ALA A 83 -13.84 -24.71 -12.60
C ALA A 83 -15.18 -24.30 -13.22
N ARG A 84 -15.28 -24.15 -14.55
CA ARG A 84 -16.53 -23.79 -15.25
C ARG A 84 -17.68 -24.76 -14.98
N THR A 85 -17.35 -26.04 -14.76
CA THR A 85 -18.34 -27.08 -14.48
C THR A 85 -18.28 -27.54 -13.03
N LYS A 86 -17.07 -27.62 -12.44
CA LYS A 86 -16.88 -28.13 -11.07
C LYS A 86 -17.29 -27.15 -9.99
N TRP A 87 -17.18 -25.84 -10.22
CA TRP A 87 -17.45 -24.84 -9.17
C TRP A 87 -18.92 -24.42 -9.13
N SER A 88 -19.82 -25.39 -9.24
CA SER A 88 -21.23 -25.19 -8.88
C SER A 88 -21.40 -25.33 -7.37
N MET A 89 -22.36 -24.62 -6.77
CA MET A 89 -22.59 -24.72 -5.32
C MET A 89 -22.86 -26.15 -4.83
N GLN A 90 -23.59 -26.93 -5.62
CA GLN A 90 -23.91 -28.33 -5.32
C GLN A 90 -22.64 -29.19 -5.26
N GLN A 91 -21.76 -29.06 -6.26
CA GLN A 91 -20.52 -29.82 -6.32
C GLN A 91 -19.51 -29.36 -5.27
N LEU A 92 -19.38 -28.05 -5.05
CA LEU A 92 -18.51 -27.49 -4.02
C LEU A 92 -18.89 -27.97 -2.62
N VAL A 93 -20.19 -28.00 -2.29
CA VAL A 93 -20.65 -28.54 -1.00
C VAL A 93 -20.40 -30.04 -0.89
N HIS A 94 -20.58 -30.80 -1.97
CA HIS A 94 -20.29 -32.23 -1.98
C HIS A 94 -18.81 -32.51 -1.72
N ASP A 95 -17.91 -31.80 -2.40
CA ASP A 95 -16.47 -32.08 -2.36
C ASP A 95 -15.76 -31.41 -1.16
N TYR A 96 -16.21 -30.21 -0.78
CA TYR A 96 -15.54 -29.35 0.20
C TYR A 96 -16.44 -28.91 1.35
N GLY A 97 -17.61 -29.55 1.56
CA GLY A 97 -18.58 -29.15 2.58
C GLY A 97 -18.04 -29.07 4.01
N GLU A 98 -17.08 -29.93 4.36
CA GLU A 98 -16.42 -29.94 5.67
C GLU A 98 -15.19 -29.02 5.77
N VAL A 99 -14.71 -28.49 4.64
CA VAL A 99 -13.56 -27.58 4.59
C VAL A 99 -13.99 -26.22 5.14
N THR A 100 -13.14 -25.64 5.99
CA THR A 100 -13.37 -24.32 6.55
C THR A 100 -12.77 -23.24 5.66
N PHE A 101 -13.54 -22.21 5.37
CA PHE A 101 -13.09 -21.03 4.65
C PHE A 101 -13.18 -19.78 5.53
N ARG A 102 -12.34 -18.81 5.22
CA ARG A 102 -12.35 -17.48 5.84
C ARG A 102 -13.56 -16.67 5.37
N ILE A 103 -14.29 -16.15 6.35
CA ILE A 103 -15.42 -15.25 6.14
C ILE A 103 -14.96 -13.80 6.36
N SER A 104 -15.18 -12.96 5.35
CA SER A 104 -15.04 -11.51 5.42
C SER A 104 -16.33 -10.86 5.91
N GLN A 105 -16.15 -9.85 6.77
CA GLN A 105 -17.18 -8.98 7.33
C GLN A 105 -16.52 -7.67 7.75
N ARG A 106 -17.31 -6.62 7.98
CA ARG A 106 -16.79 -5.30 8.45
C ARG A 106 -16.16 -5.33 9.85
N SER A 107 -16.34 -6.40 10.62
CA SER A 107 -15.72 -6.56 11.93
C SER A 107 -14.26 -7.02 11.82
N PRO A 108 -13.35 -6.54 12.68
CA PRO A 108 -11.96 -7.02 12.70
C PRO A 108 -11.83 -8.50 13.12
N LYS A 109 -12.92 -9.13 13.58
CA LYS A 109 -12.92 -10.54 13.98
C LYS A 109 -12.79 -11.45 12.76
N LYS A 110 -11.70 -12.22 12.73
CA LYS A 110 -11.50 -13.31 11.78
C LYS A 110 -12.49 -14.44 12.10
N ILE A 111 -13.42 -14.69 11.18
CA ILE A 111 -14.36 -15.80 11.26
C ILE A 111 -13.94 -16.86 10.23
N ILE A 112 -14.01 -18.11 10.63
CA ILE A 112 -13.87 -19.28 9.76
C ILE A 112 -15.14 -20.12 9.88
N MET A 113 -15.62 -20.66 8.77
CA MET A 113 -16.86 -21.44 8.72
C MET A 113 -16.71 -22.60 7.74
N LYS A 114 -17.31 -23.76 8.04
CA LYS A 114 -17.39 -24.86 7.07
C LYS A 114 -18.24 -24.44 5.89
N LEU A 115 -17.87 -24.86 4.69
CA LEU A 115 -18.60 -24.49 3.48
C LEU A 115 -20.08 -24.88 3.56
N LYS A 116 -20.42 -26.08 4.04
CA LYS A 116 -21.82 -26.53 4.15
C LYS A 116 -22.66 -25.65 5.09
N ASP A 117 -22.06 -25.16 6.18
CA ASP A 117 -22.73 -24.32 7.16
C ASP A 117 -22.93 -22.91 6.56
N TYR A 118 -21.95 -22.42 5.79
CA TYR A 118 -22.06 -21.17 5.06
C TYR A 118 -23.15 -21.23 3.97
N VAL A 119 -23.27 -22.33 3.24
CA VAL A 119 -24.36 -22.52 2.26
C VAL A 119 -25.71 -22.55 2.94
N SER A 120 -25.84 -23.27 4.06
CA SER A 120 -27.08 -23.27 4.86
C SER A 120 -27.44 -21.86 5.36
N TYR A 121 -26.45 -21.06 5.74
CA TYR A 121 -26.64 -19.65 6.07
C TYR A 121 -27.17 -18.84 4.87
N MET A 122 -26.55 -19.00 3.69
CA MET A 122 -26.94 -18.27 2.48
C MET A 122 -28.41 -18.53 2.09
N GLU A 123 -28.91 -19.74 2.32
CA GLU A 123 -30.30 -20.13 2.01
C GLU A 123 -31.34 -19.52 2.96
N LEU A 124 -30.94 -19.15 4.18
CA LEU A 124 -31.86 -18.70 5.24
C LEU A 124 -31.79 -17.19 5.52
N GLN A 125 -30.70 -16.53 5.14
CA GLN A 125 -30.42 -15.15 5.53
C GLN A 125 -31.24 -14.10 4.75
N HIS A 126 -31.57 -13.01 5.46
CA HIS A 126 -32.09 -11.76 4.89
C HIS A 126 -31.26 -10.57 5.39
N ASP A 127 -29.95 -10.75 5.47
CA ASP A 127 -29.05 -9.72 5.97
C ASP A 127 -28.93 -8.56 4.98
N GLU A 128 -28.75 -7.35 5.51
CA GLU A 128 -28.46 -6.14 4.73
C GLU A 128 -27.06 -6.20 4.09
N ASP A 129 -26.10 -6.76 4.81
CA ASP A 129 -24.72 -6.97 4.39
C ASP A 129 -24.35 -8.43 4.73
N PRO A 130 -24.72 -9.40 3.87
CA PRO A 130 -24.51 -10.81 4.16
C PRO A 130 -23.02 -11.18 4.30
N LEU A 131 -22.74 -12.22 5.10
CA LEU A 131 -21.40 -12.79 5.23
C LEU A 131 -20.84 -13.20 3.87
N TYR A 132 -19.54 -13.01 3.67
CA TYR A 132 -18.88 -13.21 2.38
C TYR A 132 -17.65 -14.11 2.51
N ILE A 133 -17.59 -15.25 1.83
CA ILE A 133 -16.32 -16.00 1.74
C ILE A 133 -15.34 -15.18 0.91
N PHE A 134 -14.18 -14.90 1.50
CA PHE A 134 -13.07 -14.20 0.86
C PHE A 134 -11.78 -14.76 1.44
N ASP A 135 -11.32 -15.88 0.86
CA ASP A 135 -10.26 -16.70 1.44
C ASP A 135 -8.98 -16.63 0.62
N ASP A 136 -7.94 -16.04 1.22
CA ASP A 136 -6.59 -15.93 0.66
C ASP A 136 -5.77 -17.22 0.74
N LYS A 137 -6.20 -18.16 1.58
CA LYS A 137 -5.52 -19.42 1.90
C LYS A 137 -6.30 -20.66 1.48
N PHE A 138 -7.18 -20.51 0.49
CA PHE A 138 -7.99 -21.60 -0.03
C PHE A 138 -7.12 -22.69 -0.69
N GLY A 139 -5.96 -22.33 -1.23
CA GLY A 139 -5.02 -23.26 -1.85
C GLY A 139 -4.32 -24.19 -0.86
N GLU A 140 -4.21 -23.79 0.40
CA GLU A 140 -3.69 -24.58 1.50
C GLU A 140 -4.78 -25.47 2.10
N SER A 141 -5.99 -24.91 2.23
CA SER A 141 -7.15 -25.63 2.80
C SER A 141 -7.73 -26.67 1.83
N ALA A 142 -7.72 -26.38 0.53
CA ALA A 142 -8.25 -27.23 -0.54
C ALA A 142 -7.36 -27.14 -1.80
N PRO A 143 -6.18 -27.79 -1.81
CA PRO A 143 -5.20 -27.68 -2.90
C PRO A 143 -5.75 -28.06 -4.29
N ALA A 144 -6.70 -28.99 -4.36
CA ALA A 144 -7.32 -29.41 -5.61
C ALA A 144 -8.07 -28.27 -6.34
N LEU A 145 -8.52 -27.22 -5.64
CA LEU A 145 -9.11 -26.04 -6.27
C LEU A 145 -8.09 -25.28 -7.15
N LEU A 146 -6.79 -25.35 -6.83
CA LEU A 146 -5.74 -24.73 -7.64
C LEU A 146 -5.51 -25.44 -8.98
N GLU A 147 -5.97 -26.69 -9.11
CA GLU A 147 -5.87 -27.47 -10.35
C GLU A 147 -7.03 -27.14 -11.32
N ASP A 148 -8.09 -26.51 -10.82
CA ASP A 148 -9.33 -26.25 -11.58
C ASP A 148 -9.29 -24.95 -12.39
N TYR A 149 -8.27 -24.11 -12.21
CA TYR A 149 -8.08 -22.88 -12.98
C TYR A 149 -6.60 -22.60 -13.26
N ARG A 150 -6.33 -21.67 -14.16
CA ARG A 150 -4.97 -21.18 -14.46
C ARG A 150 -5.00 -19.68 -14.63
N VAL A 151 -3.93 -18.98 -14.25
CA VAL A 151 -3.82 -17.54 -14.51
C VAL A 151 -3.93 -17.31 -16.03
N PRO A 152 -4.88 -16.47 -16.51
CA PRO A 152 -5.02 -16.18 -17.94
C PRO A 152 -3.73 -15.65 -18.56
N HIS A 153 -3.51 -15.91 -19.85
CA HIS A 153 -2.27 -15.54 -20.56
C HIS A 153 -1.96 -14.04 -20.53
N LEU A 154 -2.97 -13.20 -20.32
CA LEU A 154 -2.83 -11.75 -20.20
C LEU A 154 -2.20 -11.29 -18.87
N PHE A 155 -2.25 -12.12 -17.83
CA PHE A 155 -1.91 -11.74 -16.45
C PHE A 155 -0.80 -12.63 -15.85
N GLN A 156 0.00 -13.30 -16.68
CA GLN A 156 1.06 -14.21 -16.23
C GLN A 156 2.31 -13.51 -15.69
N GLU A 157 2.46 -12.22 -15.97
CA GLU A 157 3.56 -11.43 -15.43
C GLU A 157 3.21 -10.94 -14.03
N ASP A 158 3.85 -11.53 -13.02
CA ASP A 158 3.77 -11.08 -11.63
C ASP A 158 5.18 -10.86 -11.06
N LEU A 159 5.55 -9.61 -10.85
CA LEU A 159 6.86 -9.20 -10.35
C LEU A 159 7.02 -9.55 -8.86
N PHE A 160 5.96 -9.86 -8.12
CA PHE A 160 6.09 -10.42 -6.77
C PHE A 160 6.49 -11.90 -6.74
N ASP A 161 6.44 -12.64 -7.87
CA ASP A 161 6.76 -14.07 -7.92
C ASP A 161 8.23 -14.41 -7.61
N VAL A 162 9.13 -13.42 -7.57
CA VAL A 162 10.53 -13.63 -7.16
C VAL A 162 10.69 -13.76 -5.63
N LEU A 163 9.64 -13.43 -4.86
CA LEU A 163 9.60 -13.60 -3.42
C LEU A 163 9.16 -15.00 -3.03
N ASP A 164 9.61 -15.43 -1.86
CA ASP A 164 9.15 -16.70 -1.28
C ASP A 164 7.66 -16.58 -0.89
N TYR A 165 6.91 -17.68 -0.91
CA TYR A 165 5.46 -17.67 -0.69
C TYR A 165 5.02 -17.03 0.64
N GLU A 166 5.84 -17.18 1.68
CA GLU A 166 5.58 -16.58 3.00
C GLU A 166 5.93 -15.08 3.07
N GLN A 167 6.70 -14.56 2.12
CA GLN A 167 7.13 -13.16 2.05
C GLN A 167 6.28 -12.33 1.11
N ARG A 168 5.68 -12.94 0.09
CA ARG A 168 4.80 -12.23 -0.85
C ARG A 168 3.49 -11.82 -0.16
N PRO A 169 2.88 -10.70 -0.59
CA PRO A 169 1.54 -10.33 -0.14
C PRO A 169 0.52 -11.41 -0.54
N ALA A 170 -0.59 -11.48 0.21
CA ALA A 170 -1.77 -12.21 -0.26
C ALA A 170 -2.20 -11.64 -1.61
N PHE A 171 -2.40 -12.53 -2.59
CA PHE A 171 -2.53 -12.13 -3.99
C PHE A 171 -3.66 -12.84 -4.73
N ARG A 172 -4.27 -13.86 -4.14
CA ARG A 172 -5.34 -14.64 -4.76
C ARG A 172 -6.41 -14.94 -3.74
N TRP A 173 -7.67 -14.90 -4.16
CA TRP A 173 -8.80 -15.18 -3.28
C TRP A 173 -9.84 -16.05 -3.97
N PHE A 174 -10.34 -17.02 -3.22
CA PHE A 174 -11.57 -17.74 -3.54
C PHE A 174 -12.75 -17.03 -2.89
N ILE A 175 -13.77 -16.75 -3.70
CA ILE A 175 -14.83 -15.81 -3.33
C ILE A 175 -16.20 -16.46 -3.56
N ILE A 176 -17.02 -16.54 -2.50
CA ILE A 176 -18.42 -16.97 -2.59
C ILE A 176 -19.28 -15.99 -1.80
N GLY A 177 -20.39 -15.54 -2.38
CA GLY A 177 -21.33 -14.67 -1.69
C GLY A 177 -22.76 -14.73 -2.22
N PRO A 178 -23.77 -14.59 -1.36
CA PRO A 178 -25.18 -14.55 -1.77
C PRO A 178 -25.55 -13.19 -2.38
N GLU A 179 -26.78 -13.07 -2.89
CA GLU A 179 -27.38 -11.78 -3.28
C GLU A 179 -27.22 -10.75 -2.15
N ARG A 180 -26.98 -9.47 -2.50
CA ARG A 180 -26.71 -8.30 -1.62
C ARG A 180 -25.29 -8.19 -1.07
N SER A 181 -24.55 -9.29 -0.96
CA SER A 181 -23.13 -9.23 -0.56
C SER A 181 -22.27 -8.58 -1.64
N GLY A 182 -21.02 -8.24 -1.31
CA GLY A 182 -20.11 -7.65 -2.28
C GLY A 182 -18.88 -7.00 -1.65
N ALA A 183 -18.13 -6.28 -2.48
CA ALA A 183 -17.00 -5.47 -2.04
C ALA A 183 -17.39 -3.99 -2.13
N SER A 184 -17.30 -3.27 -1.01
CA SER A 184 -17.59 -1.83 -0.95
C SER A 184 -16.51 -1.04 -1.71
N TRP A 185 -16.64 0.29 -1.84
CA TRP A 185 -15.65 1.10 -2.55
C TRP A 185 -14.24 0.94 -1.97
N HIS A 186 -13.31 0.57 -2.84
CA HIS A 186 -11.89 0.50 -2.51
C HIS A 186 -11.03 0.68 -3.76
N VAL A 187 -9.75 0.91 -3.54
CA VAL A 187 -8.67 0.74 -4.52
C VAL A 187 -7.83 -0.42 -4.02
N ASP A 188 -7.39 -1.31 -4.91
CA ASP A 188 -6.62 -2.49 -4.53
C ASP A 188 -5.37 -2.13 -3.69
N PRO A 189 -5.03 -2.91 -2.65
CA PRO A 189 -3.87 -2.65 -1.81
C PRO A 189 -2.57 -2.59 -2.61
N GLY A 190 -1.63 -1.74 -2.18
CA GLY A 190 -0.33 -1.62 -2.83
C GLY A 190 -0.35 -1.04 -4.24
N LEU A 191 -1.47 -0.48 -4.71
CA LEU A 191 -1.68 -0.05 -6.11
C LEU A 191 -1.41 -1.19 -7.10
N THR A 192 -1.70 -2.42 -6.71
CA THR A 192 -1.69 -3.58 -7.60
C THR A 192 -2.82 -3.47 -8.64
N SER A 193 -2.69 -4.20 -9.75
CA SER A 193 -3.82 -4.43 -10.65
C SER A 193 -4.43 -5.78 -10.36
N ALA A 194 -5.69 -5.97 -10.73
CA ALA A 194 -6.42 -7.19 -10.44
C ALA A 194 -7.18 -7.72 -11.65
N TRP A 195 -7.41 -9.03 -11.65
CA TRP A 195 -8.39 -9.67 -12.52
C TRP A 195 -9.33 -10.52 -11.68
N ASN A 196 -10.62 -10.53 -12.03
CA ASN A 196 -11.66 -11.31 -11.35
C ASN A 196 -12.45 -12.13 -12.37
N THR A 197 -12.39 -13.46 -12.26
CA THR A 197 -13.18 -14.39 -13.09
C THR A 197 -14.41 -14.87 -12.35
N LEU A 198 -15.59 -14.60 -12.90
CA LEU A 198 -16.86 -15.06 -12.36
C LEU A 198 -17.21 -16.43 -12.94
N LEU A 199 -17.56 -17.40 -12.10
CA LEU A 199 -17.88 -18.77 -12.53
C LEU A 199 -19.37 -19.11 -12.34
N CYS A 200 -20.03 -18.50 -11.36
CA CYS A 200 -21.47 -18.63 -11.11
C CYS A 200 -22.09 -17.29 -10.71
N GLY A 201 -23.36 -17.09 -11.03
CA GLY A 201 -24.14 -15.90 -10.65
C GLY A 201 -23.85 -14.66 -11.48
N ARG A 202 -24.19 -13.48 -10.96
CA ARG A 202 -23.97 -12.17 -11.62
C ARG A 202 -23.42 -11.15 -10.63
N LYS A 203 -22.44 -10.36 -11.08
CA LYS A 203 -21.85 -9.24 -10.30
C LYS A 203 -22.09 -7.93 -11.03
N ARG A 204 -22.57 -6.91 -10.33
CA ARG A 204 -22.68 -5.54 -10.83
C ARG A 204 -21.48 -4.73 -10.33
N TRP A 205 -20.76 -4.12 -11.26
CA TRP A 205 -19.56 -3.33 -11.01
C TRP A 205 -19.84 -1.86 -11.23
N ALA A 206 -19.26 -1.02 -10.39
CA ALA A 206 -19.13 0.41 -10.57
C ALA A 206 -17.64 0.77 -10.42
N LEU A 207 -17.10 1.56 -11.34
CA LEU A 207 -15.69 1.95 -11.37
C LEU A 207 -15.52 3.46 -11.59
N TYR A 208 -14.60 4.06 -10.84
CA TYR A 208 -14.11 5.42 -11.08
C TYR A 208 -12.60 5.42 -11.36
N PRO A 209 -12.14 6.31 -12.25
CA PRO A 209 -10.71 6.44 -12.52
C PRO A 209 -9.95 6.90 -11.27
N PRO A 210 -8.61 6.68 -11.23
CA PRO A 210 -7.76 7.16 -10.16
C PRO A 210 -7.95 8.66 -9.90
N GLY A 211 -7.88 9.06 -8.63
CA GLY A 211 -8.01 10.45 -8.21
C GLY A 211 -9.43 11.01 -8.18
N ARG A 212 -10.46 10.21 -8.52
CA ARG A 212 -11.87 10.58 -8.39
C ARG A 212 -12.52 9.76 -7.27
N VAL A 213 -12.70 10.38 -6.11
CA VAL A 213 -13.36 9.75 -4.96
C VAL A 213 -14.85 9.51 -5.26
N PRO A 214 -15.36 8.28 -5.08
CA PRO A 214 -16.77 7.98 -5.28
C PRO A 214 -17.67 8.73 -4.29
N GLY A 215 -18.89 9.08 -4.71
CA GLY A 215 -19.86 9.73 -3.84
C GLY A 215 -20.17 8.91 -2.58
N GLY A 216 -20.14 9.55 -1.41
CA GLY A 216 -20.37 8.90 -0.11
C GLY A 216 -19.18 8.15 0.47
N VAL A 217 -18.00 8.23 -0.16
CA VAL A 217 -16.73 7.72 0.38
C VAL A 217 -15.98 8.85 1.07
N THR A 218 -15.46 8.57 2.26
CA THR A 218 -14.52 9.45 2.97
C THR A 218 -13.17 8.75 3.06
N VAL A 219 -12.09 9.49 2.78
CA VAL A 219 -10.72 8.97 2.87
C VAL A 219 -9.98 9.78 3.93
N HIS A 220 -9.38 9.07 4.88
CA HIS A 220 -8.53 9.62 5.92
C HIS A 220 -7.10 9.13 5.71
N VAL A 221 -6.13 10.03 5.84
CA VAL A 221 -4.71 9.72 5.67
C VAL A 221 -3.98 10.13 6.93
N SER A 222 -3.36 9.17 7.59
CA SER A 222 -2.54 9.39 8.78
C SER A 222 -1.28 10.18 8.40
N ALA A 223 -1.04 11.30 9.09
CA ALA A 223 0.16 12.11 8.88
C ALA A 223 1.44 11.43 9.41
N GLU A 224 1.30 10.47 10.33
CA GLU A 224 2.43 9.82 11.02
C GLU A 224 3.08 8.74 10.14
N ASP A 225 2.28 7.81 9.65
CA ASP A 225 2.71 6.61 8.94
C ASP A 225 2.15 6.50 7.51
N GLY A 226 1.34 7.48 7.09
CA GLY A 226 0.71 7.47 5.77
C GLY A 226 -0.40 6.44 5.62
N ASP A 227 -0.87 5.82 6.71
CA ASP A 227 -1.96 4.87 6.65
C ASP A 227 -3.23 5.50 6.06
N VAL A 228 -3.93 4.75 5.20
CA VAL A 228 -5.12 5.23 4.49
C VAL A 228 -6.33 4.45 4.96
N ASP A 229 -7.21 5.14 5.70
CA ASP A 229 -8.49 4.61 6.13
C ASP A 229 -9.61 5.09 5.21
N ILE A 230 -10.51 4.18 4.86
CA ILE A 230 -11.57 4.42 3.88
C ILE A 230 -12.92 4.09 4.54
N GLU A 231 -13.71 5.13 4.78
CA GLU A 231 -15.08 4.96 5.24
C GLU A 231 -16.03 4.96 4.02
N THR A 232 -16.76 3.86 3.83
CA THR A 232 -17.70 3.70 2.71
C THR A 232 -19.01 3.02 3.14
N PRO A 233 -20.16 3.40 2.53
CA PRO A 233 -21.38 2.60 2.59
C PRO A 233 -21.14 1.18 2.06
N THR A 234 -22.02 0.23 2.42
CA THR A 234 -21.99 -1.11 1.82
C THR A 234 -22.28 -1.02 0.33
N SER A 235 -21.88 -2.03 -0.45
CA SER A 235 -22.17 -2.06 -1.89
C SER A 235 -23.65 -1.87 -2.15
N LEU A 236 -24.50 -2.63 -1.44
CA LEU A 236 -25.95 -2.52 -1.53
C LEU A 236 -26.45 -1.11 -1.15
N GLN A 237 -25.97 -0.57 -0.03
CA GLN A 237 -26.39 0.76 0.42
C GLN A 237 -26.03 1.83 -0.60
N TRP A 238 -24.84 1.77 -1.20
CA TRP A 238 -24.43 2.73 -2.22
C TRP A 238 -25.34 2.69 -3.47
N TRP A 239 -25.61 1.49 -3.98
CA TRP A 239 -26.48 1.31 -5.15
C TRP A 239 -27.94 1.76 -4.93
N LEU A 240 -28.44 1.67 -3.70
CA LEU A 240 -29.83 2.01 -3.38
C LEU A 240 -29.99 3.47 -2.91
N ASP A 241 -29.06 3.97 -2.10
CA ASP A 241 -29.23 5.25 -1.39
C ASP A 241 -28.43 6.39 -2.04
N ILE A 242 -27.43 6.10 -2.89
CA ILE A 242 -26.53 7.13 -3.48
C ILE A 242 -26.63 7.12 -5.00
N TYR A 243 -26.42 5.98 -5.64
CA TYR A 243 -26.41 5.87 -7.11
C TYR A 243 -27.63 6.52 -7.81
N PRO A 244 -28.89 6.35 -7.33
CA PRO A 244 -30.05 6.93 -8.00
C PRO A 244 -30.10 8.47 -7.95
N HIS A 245 -29.30 9.08 -7.07
CA HIS A 245 -29.25 10.52 -6.86
C HIS A 245 -28.06 11.19 -7.56
N LEU A 246 -27.15 10.41 -8.16
CA LEU A 246 -26.04 10.95 -8.92
C LEU A 246 -26.52 11.57 -10.23
N ALA A 247 -25.97 12.73 -10.59
CA ALA A 247 -26.16 13.28 -11.92
C ALA A 247 -25.50 12.36 -12.98
N GLU A 248 -25.93 12.44 -14.24
CA GLU A 248 -25.45 11.52 -15.28
C GLU A 248 -23.92 11.58 -15.47
N HIS A 249 -23.32 12.77 -15.41
CA HIS A 249 -21.87 12.99 -15.49
C HIS A 249 -21.11 12.53 -14.21
N GLU A 250 -21.85 12.32 -13.11
CA GLU A 250 -21.31 11.80 -11.86
C GLU A 250 -21.34 10.29 -11.77
N LYS A 251 -22.08 9.61 -12.65
CA LYS A 251 -22.21 8.15 -12.63
C LYS A 251 -20.88 7.47 -12.98
N PRO A 252 -20.60 6.31 -12.37
CA PRO A 252 -19.40 5.53 -12.64
C PRO A 252 -19.45 4.87 -14.02
N LEU A 253 -18.31 4.32 -14.45
CA LEU A 253 -18.33 3.25 -15.43
C LEU A 253 -18.98 2.03 -14.78
N GLU A 254 -19.95 1.41 -15.46
CA GLU A 254 -20.67 0.26 -14.92
C GLU A 254 -20.71 -0.91 -15.90
N CYS A 255 -20.72 -2.12 -15.33
CA CYS A 255 -21.02 -3.35 -16.06
C CYS A 255 -21.57 -4.44 -15.15
N THR A 256 -22.43 -5.28 -15.71
CA THR A 256 -22.78 -6.59 -15.17
C THR A 256 -21.84 -7.62 -15.78
N GLN A 257 -21.11 -8.30 -14.90
CA GLN A 257 -20.29 -9.45 -15.20
C GLN A 257 -21.14 -10.73 -15.12
N LEU A 258 -21.00 -11.58 -16.13
CA LEU A 258 -21.69 -12.84 -16.33
C LEU A 258 -20.75 -14.05 -16.13
N PRO A 259 -21.30 -15.26 -15.91
CA PRO A 259 -20.48 -16.46 -15.72
C PRO A 259 -19.57 -16.76 -16.91
N GLY A 260 -18.27 -16.82 -16.66
CA GLY A 260 -17.20 -17.09 -17.64
C GLY A 260 -16.43 -15.84 -18.06
N GLU A 261 -16.93 -14.65 -17.72
CA GLU A 261 -16.26 -13.39 -17.99
C GLU A 261 -15.21 -13.08 -16.92
N THR A 262 -14.12 -12.46 -17.35
CA THR A 262 -13.04 -11.97 -16.49
C THR A 262 -12.96 -10.46 -16.60
N ILE A 263 -13.18 -9.72 -15.51
CA ILE A 263 -12.94 -8.28 -15.50
C ILE A 263 -11.48 -8.00 -15.13
N PHE A 264 -10.83 -7.09 -15.86
CA PHE A 264 -9.54 -6.51 -15.50
C PHE A 264 -9.75 -5.14 -14.87
N VAL A 265 -9.11 -4.90 -13.73
CA VAL A 265 -9.12 -3.64 -12.98
C VAL A 265 -7.69 -3.10 -12.91
N PRO A 266 -7.38 -1.98 -13.56
CA PRO A 266 -6.04 -1.40 -13.53
C PRO A 266 -5.71 -0.78 -12.16
N SER A 267 -4.41 -0.58 -11.93
CA SER A 267 -3.89 0.08 -10.73
C SER A 267 -4.57 1.44 -10.49
N GLY A 268 -4.91 1.72 -9.23
CA GLY A 268 -5.48 3.00 -8.79
C GLY A 268 -6.98 3.17 -9.04
N TRP A 269 -7.65 2.26 -9.73
CA TRP A 269 -9.08 2.38 -10.02
C TRP A 269 -9.93 2.06 -8.79
N TRP A 270 -10.81 3.00 -8.44
CA TRP A 270 -11.85 2.80 -7.45
C TRP A 270 -12.89 1.84 -8.01
N HIS A 271 -13.26 0.82 -7.24
CA HIS A 271 -14.30 -0.10 -7.67
C HIS A 271 -15.19 -0.58 -6.51
N CYS A 272 -16.46 -0.82 -6.84
CA CYS A 272 -17.49 -1.36 -5.97
C CYS A 272 -18.22 -2.49 -6.70
N VAL A 273 -18.44 -3.59 -6.00
CA VAL A 273 -19.03 -4.82 -6.55
C VAL A 273 -20.23 -5.22 -5.73
N LEU A 274 -21.36 -5.46 -6.38
CA LEU A 274 -22.59 -5.97 -5.79
C LEU A 274 -22.94 -7.34 -6.41
N ASN A 275 -23.10 -8.36 -5.57
CA ASN A 275 -23.59 -9.67 -6.00
C ASN A 275 -25.10 -9.60 -6.16
N LEU A 276 -25.57 -9.82 -7.39
CA LEU A 276 -26.99 -9.80 -7.72
C LEU A 276 -27.65 -11.17 -7.47
N GLU A 277 -26.84 -12.20 -7.28
CA GLU A 277 -27.22 -13.59 -7.07
C GLU A 277 -26.17 -14.28 -6.19
N THR A 278 -26.33 -15.57 -5.92
CA THR A 278 -25.23 -16.38 -5.37
C THR A 278 -24.11 -16.47 -6.39
N THR A 279 -22.93 -15.98 -6.03
CA THR A 279 -21.76 -15.93 -6.91
C THR A 279 -20.63 -16.81 -6.41
N VAL A 280 -19.87 -17.37 -7.35
CA VAL A 280 -18.59 -18.04 -7.11
C VAL A 280 -17.58 -17.45 -8.07
N ALA A 281 -16.44 -16.97 -7.56
CA ALA A 281 -15.40 -16.33 -8.35
C ALA A 281 -14.00 -16.62 -7.79
N VAL A 282 -13.00 -16.41 -8.64
CA VAL A 282 -11.59 -16.33 -8.25
C VAL A 282 -11.01 -15.03 -8.75
N THR A 283 -10.22 -14.37 -7.91
CA THR A 283 -9.58 -13.09 -8.25
C THR A 283 -8.11 -13.14 -7.86
N GLN A 284 -7.26 -12.45 -8.61
CA GLN A 284 -5.87 -12.25 -8.21
C GLN A 284 -5.41 -10.82 -8.48
N ASN A 285 -4.55 -10.36 -7.59
CA ASN A 285 -3.79 -9.12 -7.73
C ASN A 285 -2.39 -9.47 -8.22
N PHE A 286 -1.83 -8.64 -9.09
CA PHE A 286 -0.52 -8.87 -9.69
C PHE A 286 0.21 -7.56 -9.97
N VAL A 287 1.54 -7.66 -10.06
CA VAL A 287 2.41 -6.54 -10.44
C VAL A 287 3.08 -6.85 -11.76
N ASN A 288 2.98 -5.97 -12.74
CA ASN A 288 3.66 -6.12 -14.02
C ASN A 288 4.42 -4.84 -14.37
N GLN A 289 4.97 -4.76 -15.57
CA GLN A 289 5.69 -3.57 -16.02
C GLN A 289 4.85 -2.28 -16.03
N SER A 290 3.53 -2.35 -16.23
CA SER A 290 2.68 -1.16 -16.35
C SER A 290 2.41 -0.50 -15.00
N ASN A 291 2.31 -1.30 -13.92
CA ASN A 291 1.96 -0.81 -12.59
C ASN A 291 3.13 -0.81 -11.58
N PHE A 292 4.30 -1.35 -11.96
CA PHE A 292 5.46 -1.47 -11.07
C PHE A 292 5.85 -0.16 -10.37
N GLU A 293 5.93 0.95 -11.12
CA GLU A 293 6.27 2.25 -10.55
C GLU A 293 5.20 2.75 -9.56
N HIS A 294 3.92 2.43 -9.78
CA HIS A 294 2.84 2.79 -8.85
C HIS A 294 2.96 2.01 -7.55
N VAL A 295 3.28 0.71 -7.63
CA VAL A 295 3.51 -0.15 -6.45
C VAL A 295 4.72 0.34 -5.66
N CYS A 296 5.81 0.69 -6.34
CA CYS A 296 6.98 1.28 -5.70
C CYS A 296 6.67 2.64 -5.04
N LEU A 297 5.87 3.47 -5.70
CA LEU A 297 5.45 4.75 -5.15
C LEU A 297 4.57 4.57 -3.91
N ASP A 298 3.59 3.66 -3.92
CA ASP A 298 2.72 3.40 -2.76
C ASP A 298 3.53 2.92 -1.53
N MET A 299 4.67 2.26 -1.75
CA MET A 299 5.57 1.83 -0.68
C MET A 299 6.52 2.92 -0.18
N ALA A 300 6.62 4.07 -0.85
CA ALA A 300 7.51 5.14 -0.43
C ALA A 300 7.09 5.69 0.95
N PRO A 301 8.04 6.14 1.78
CA PRO A 301 7.71 6.77 3.05
C PRO A 301 7.04 8.13 2.84
N GLY A 302 6.11 8.46 3.73
CA GLY A 302 5.32 9.69 3.63
C GLY A 302 3.85 9.42 3.36
N HIS A 303 3.05 10.46 3.54
CA HIS A 303 1.58 10.36 3.56
C HIS A 303 0.94 11.09 2.39
N CYS A 304 1.54 12.19 1.92
CA CYS A 304 0.98 13.02 0.85
C CYS A 304 0.75 12.22 -0.45
N HIS A 305 1.77 11.52 -0.95
CA HIS A 305 1.65 10.75 -2.19
C HIS A 305 0.62 9.60 -2.06
N LYS A 306 0.61 8.86 -0.93
CA LYS A 306 -0.41 7.83 -0.65
C LYS A 306 -1.81 8.40 -0.66
N GLY A 307 -2.01 9.52 0.03
CA GLY A 307 -3.26 10.24 0.05
C GLY A 307 -3.71 10.64 -1.35
N VAL A 308 -2.83 11.22 -2.16
CA VAL A 308 -3.16 11.62 -3.54
C VAL A 308 -3.43 10.42 -4.44
N CYS A 309 -2.71 9.30 -4.28
CA CYS A 309 -2.96 8.07 -5.03
C CYS A 309 -4.37 7.50 -4.77
N ARG A 310 -4.90 7.70 -3.56
CA ARG A 310 -6.21 7.15 -3.15
C ARG A 310 -7.33 8.19 -3.32
N ALA A 311 -7.19 9.36 -2.72
CA ALA A 311 -8.23 10.39 -2.68
C ALA A 311 -8.07 11.52 -3.72
N GLY A 312 -7.04 11.46 -4.57
CA GLY A 312 -6.72 12.55 -5.47
C GLY A 312 -6.31 13.83 -4.72
N LEU A 313 -6.51 14.99 -5.36
CA LEU A 313 -6.16 16.28 -4.76
C LEU A 313 -6.96 16.62 -3.48
N LEU A 314 -8.03 15.88 -3.17
CA LEU A 314 -8.76 16.02 -1.90
C LEU A 314 -7.88 15.68 -0.68
N ALA A 315 -6.80 14.91 -0.86
CA ALA A 315 -5.85 14.60 0.19
C ALA A 315 -4.91 15.76 0.57
N VAL A 316 -4.93 16.88 -0.17
CA VAL A 316 -3.99 17.99 0.06
C VAL A 316 -4.73 19.19 0.68
N PRO A 317 -4.50 19.50 1.97
CA PRO A 317 -5.14 20.65 2.61
C PRO A 317 -4.71 21.97 1.94
N GLY A 318 -5.67 22.85 1.62
CA GLY A 318 -5.41 24.24 1.24
C GLY A 318 -4.90 24.48 -0.18
N LYS A 319 -4.79 23.46 -1.05
CA LYS A 319 -4.51 23.66 -2.49
C LYS A 319 -5.78 23.45 -3.31
N SER A 320 -6.28 24.51 -3.93
CA SER A 320 -7.30 24.37 -4.97
C SER A 320 -6.61 23.90 -6.27
N VAL A 321 -7.36 23.23 -7.15
CA VAL A 321 -6.87 22.79 -8.48
C VAL A 321 -6.23 23.96 -9.27
N ARG A 322 -6.65 25.20 -9.00
CA ARG A 322 -6.16 26.43 -9.66
C ARG A 322 -4.77 26.89 -9.19
N ASP A 323 -4.28 26.43 -8.04
CA ASP A 323 -3.01 26.90 -7.47
C ASP A 323 -1.79 26.18 -8.07
N ILE A 324 -2.00 25.03 -8.73
CA ILE A 324 -0.92 24.22 -9.34
C ILE A 324 -0.69 24.58 -10.81
N GLU A 325 -1.67 25.15 -11.51
CA GLU A 325 -1.53 25.55 -12.92
C GLU A 325 -0.67 26.80 -13.14
N ASN A 326 -0.39 27.58 -12.09
CA ASN A 326 0.29 28.87 -12.21
C ASN A 326 1.79 28.86 -11.86
N HIS A 327 2.39 27.70 -11.54
CA HIS A 327 3.82 27.63 -11.18
C HIS A 327 4.60 26.59 -12.01
N PRO A 328 5.54 27.00 -12.87
CA PRO A 328 6.48 26.09 -13.54
C PRO A 328 7.50 25.52 -12.52
N PRO A 329 8.27 24.48 -12.90
CA PRO A 329 9.09 23.71 -11.96
C PRO A 329 10.29 24.52 -11.47
N GLY A 330 10.23 24.93 -10.21
CA GLY A 330 11.36 25.55 -9.53
C GLY A 330 10.90 26.42 -8.38
N THR A 331 11.37 26.07 -7.18
CA THR A 331 11.26 26.84 -5.91
C THR A 331 9.91 26.75 -5.20
N ILE A 332 9.78 25.76 -4.31
CA ILE A 332 8.84 25.84 -3.18
C ILE A 332 9.69 26.08 -1.94
N THR A 333 9.69 27.33 -1.44
CA THR A 333 10.18 27.67 -0.11
C THR A 333 9.07 27.39 0.90
N SER A 334 9.31 26.45 1.81
CA SER A 334 8.47 26.20 2.98
C SER A 334 8.60 27.37 3.96
N ASN A 335 7.52 28.12 4.18
CA ASN A 335 7.40 28.94 5.37
C ASN A 335 6.69 28.10 6.44
N HIS A 336 7.47 27.63 7.40
CA HIS A 336 6.99 27.05 8.65
C HIS A 336 6.19 28.10 9.42
N ASN A 337 5.03 27.69 9.96
CA ASN A 337 4.55 28.22 11.23
C ASN A 337 3.86 27.10 12.01
N ASP A 338 4.44 26.86 13.18
CA ASP A 338 3.91 26.30 14.43
C ASP A 338 2.87 25.17 14.38
N MET A 339 3.36 23.97 14.71
CA MET A 339 2.55 22.80 15.06
C MET A 339 2.25 22.81 16.57
N THR A 340 0.98 23.03 16.91
CA THR A 340 0.40 22.47 18.13
C THR A 340 -0.86 21.69 17.76
N CYS A 341 -0.89 20.44 18.21
CA CYS A 341 -1.97 19.48 18.01
C CYS A 341 -3.35 20.08 18.36
N THR A 342 -4.24 20.10 17.38
CA THR A 342 -5.68 20.19 17.59
C THR A 342 -6.34 19.12 16.73
N GLU A 343 -7.05 18.19 17.37
CA GLU A 343 -8.05 17.35 16.73
C GLU A 343 -9.07 18.25 16.03
N GLU A 344 -8.89 18.49 14.73
CA GLU A 344 -9.86 19.27 13.96
C GLU A 344 -10.96 18.35 13.41
N ARG A 345 -12.04 18.25 14.19
CA ARG A 345 -13.37 17.97 13.65
C ARG A 345 -13.68 19.03 12.59
N LEU A 346 -13.83 18.62 11.33
CA LEU A 346 -14.48 19.43 10.31
C LEU A 346 -15.99 19.54 10.63
N LYS A 347 -16.31 20.42 11.58
CA LYS A 347 -17.62 21.07 11.70
C LYS A 347 -17.36 22.56 11.80
N GLY A 348 -17.69 23.30 10.74
CA GLY A 348 -17.76 24.75 10.80
C GLY A 348 -18.77 25.16 11.89
N SER A 349 -18.37 26.07 12.77
CA SER A 349 -19.30 26.71 13.70
C SER A 349 -19.02 28.20 13.82
N GLY A 350 -20.09 28.99 13.78
CA GLY A 350 -20.19 30.32 14.36
C GLY A 350 -21.65 30.52 14.79
N SER A 351 -21.89 30.57 16.10
CA SER A 351 -23.22 30.50 16.74
C SER A 351 -23.93 31.85 16.85
N VAL A 352 -25.28 31.88 16.73
CA VAL A 352 -26.19 32.64 17.62
C VAL A 352 -27.56 31.94 17.72
N ARG A 353 -27.87 31.48 18.95
CA ARG A 353 -29.13 31.24 19.70
C ARG A 353 -30.49 31.02 19.02
N ASP A 354 -31.11 29.92 19.48
CA ASP A 354 -32.53 29.66 19.80
C ASP A 354 -33.63 30.10 18.83
N SER A 355 -34.24 29.13 18.12
CA SER A 355 -35.60 28.59 18.40
C SER A 355 -36.22 27.89 17.18
N ASN A 356 -36.86 26.74 17.45
CA ASN A 356 -37.84 25.97 16.66
C ASN A 356 -38.13 26.39 15.20
N SER A 357 -37.81 25.53 14.23
CA SER A 357 -38.80 24.83 13.36
C SER A 357 -38.16 24.19 12.12
N GLU A 358 -38.71 23.03 11.75
CA GLU A 358 -38.78 22.39 10.42
C GLU A 358 -37.51 22.16 9.59
N SER A 359 -37.22 20.87 9.40
CA SER A 359 -36.24 20.33 8.45
C SER A 359 -36.58 20.70 7.00
N GLN A 360 -35.73 21.48 6.35
CA GLN A 360 -35.63 21.53 4.90
C GLN A 360 -34.26 21.00 4.48
N CYS A 361 -34.30 19.86 3.78
CA CYS A 361 -33.19 19.32 3.01
C CYS A 361 -32.97 20.26 1.81
N SER A 362 -31.89 21.04 1.82
CA SER A 362 -31.44 21.79 0.65
C SER A 362 -30.35 20.99 -0.06
N SER A 363 -30.70 20.51 -1.26
CA SER A 363 -29.80 20.12 -2.34
C SER A 363 -28.62 21.10 -2.47
N PHE A 364 -27.39 20.60 -2.37
CA PHE A 364 -26.19 21.38 -2.71
C PHE A 364 -26.00 21.32 -4.24
N GLU A 365 -26.09 22.47 -4.89
CA GLU A 365 -25.81 22.63 -6.31
C GLU A 365 -24.30 22.59 -6.58
N PHE A 366 -23.85 21.54 -7.28
CA PHE A 366 -22.58 21.52 -8.02
C PHE A 366 -22.80 22.25 -9.36
N SER A 367 -22.76 23.59 -9.39
CA SER A 367 -23.04 24.33 -10.63
C SER A 367 -21.88 25.19 -11.16
N ASP A 368 -20.82 25.44 -10.39
CA ASP A 368 -19.80 26.42 -10.78
C ASP A 368 -18.37 25.89 -10.98
N VAL A 369 -18.16 24.56 -11.04
CA VAL A 369 -16.80 23.97 -11.25
C VAL A 369 -16.67 23.17 -12.56
N ASP A 370 -17.77 22.87 -13.25
CA ASP A 370 -17.77 21.73 -14.18
C ASP A 370 -17.57 22.06 -15.67
N LYS A 371 -17.44 23.34 -16.05
CA LYS A 371 -17.18 23.68 -17.47
C LYS A 371 -15.71 23.58 -17.90
N SER A 372 -14.77 23.36 -16.98
CA SER A 372 -13.34 23.23 -17.32
C SER A 372 -12.78 21.82 -17.23
N LEU A 373 -13.51 20.85 -16.65
CA LEU A 373 -13.02 19.48 -16.46
C LEU A 373 -13.21 18.56 -17.68
N GLU A 374 -14.12 18.86 -18.61
CA GLU A 374 -14.30 18.05 -19.82
C GLU A 374 -13.11 18.14 -20.80
N ASN A 375 -12.24 19.14 -20.66
CA ASN A 375 -11.14 19.40 -21.61
C ASN A 375 -9.72 19.34 -20.99
N GLN A 376 -9.59 18.99 -19.71
CA GLN A 376 -8.28 18.78 -19.08
C GLN A 376 -7.99 17.29 -18.99
N VAL A 377 -6.95 16.85 -19.72
CA VAL A 377 -6.36 15.52 -19.56
C VAL A 377 -5.67 15.49 -18.19
N PHE A 378 -6.43 15.19 -17.13
CA PHE A 378 -5.87 14.95 -15.81
C PHE A 378 -5.10 13.63 -15.84
N SER A 379 -3.77 13.72 -15.80
CA SER A 379 -2.88 12.56 -15.77
C SER A 379 -2.44 12.27 -14.35
N TYR A 380 -2.92 11.17 -13.78
CA TYR A 380 -2.43 10.60 -12.52
C TYR A 380 -1.22 9.68 -12.77
N ASP A 381 -0.37 10.04 -13.72
CA ASP A 381 0.86 9.31 -14.00
C ASP A 381 1.89 9.45 -12.88
N ILE A 382 2.94 8.63 -12.95
CA ILE A 382 4.03 8.60 -11.98
C ILE A 382 4.76 9.95 -11.89
N GLY A 383 4.90 10.68 -13.00
CA GLY A 383 5.55 11.99 -13.01
C GLY A 383 4.77 13.00 -12.18
N PHE A 384 3.45 13.02 -12.28
CA PHE A 384 2.57 13.82 -11.43
C PHE A 384 2.61 13.36 -9.97
N LEU A 385 2.38 12.08 -9.71
CA LEU A 385 2.25 11.55 -8.35
C LEU A 385 3.55 11.67 -7.54
N SER A 386 4.71 11.52 -8.20
CA SER A 386 6.04 11.66 -7.60
C SER A 386 6.33 13.06 -7.04
N GLN A 387 5.61 14.10 -7.48
CA GLN A 387 5.75 15.47 -6.96
C GLN A 387 5.27 15.62 -5.51
N PHE A 388 4.46 14.66 -5.04
CA PHE A 388 3.95 14.59 -3.67
C PHE A 388 4.83 13.74 -2.75
N LEU A 389 5.98 13.24 -3.23
CA LEU A 389 6.97 12.60 -2.38
C LEU A 389 7.59 13.63 -1.42
N GLU A 390 7.61 13.26 -0.15
CA GLU A 390 8.23 14.07 0.90
C GLU A 390 9.75 13.84 0.87
N LYS A 391 10.48 14.72 0.19
CA LYS A 391 11.93 14.57 -0.07
C LYS A 391 12.81 14.39 1.18
N GLU A 392 12.33 14.85 2.34
CA GLU A 392 13.05 14.72 3.61
C GLU A 392 12.82 13.38 4.30
N LYS A 393 11.79 12.64 3.89
CA LYS A 393 11.53 11.28 4.35
C LYS A 393 12.35 10.29 3.55
N ASP A 394 12.85 9.29 4.27
CA ASP A 394 13.73 8.28 3.71
C ASP A 394 13.34 6.90 4.24
N HIS A 395 13.49 5.91 3.37
CA HIS A 395 13.21 4.51 3.65
C HIS A 395 13.81 4.03 4.96
N TYR A 396 15.02 4.45 5.31
CA TYR A 396 15.74 3.97 6.49
C TYR A 396 15.51 4.78 7.76
N THR A 397 14.96 5.99 7.65
CA THR A 397 14.79 6.92 8.78
C THR A 397 13.33 7.21 9.11
N SER A 398 12.40 6.81 8.25
CA SER A 398 10.97 7.07 8.39
C SER A 398 10.19 5.80 8.71
N VAL A 399 9.02 5.99 9.33
CA VAL A 399 8.11 4.88 9.66
C VAL A 399 7.59 4.25 8.36
N TRP A 400 7.65 2.92 8.30
CA TRP A 400 7.06 2.15 7.21
C TRP A 400 5.56 2.00 7.46
N SER A 401 4.74 2.39 6.49
CA SER A 401 3.29 2.30 6.60
C SER A 401 2.84 0.86 6.83
N PRO A 402 1.96 0.57 7.81
CA PRO A 402 1.50 -0.79 8.10
C PRO A 402 0.61 -1.36 6.99
N THR A 403 0.02 -0.51 6.13
CA THR A 403 -0.81 -0.92 4.97
C THR A 403 -0.02 -1.17 3.70
N ASN A 404 1.31 -1.05 3.74
CA ASN A 404 2.16 -1.50 2.64
C ASN A 404 2.01 -3.01 2.41
N PRO A 405 2.06 -3.47 1.14
CA PRO A 405 1.83 -4.88 0.79
C PRO A 405 2.91 -5.81 1.35
N ILE A 406 4.15 -5.33 1.48
CA ILE A 406 5.28 -6.03 2.09
C ILE A 406 6.02 -5.14 3.07
N GLY A 407 6.76 -5.76 3.98
CA GLY A 407 7.59 -5.06 4.95
C GLY A 407 8.79 -4.35 4.31
N GLN A 408 9.38 -3.41 5.06
CA GLN A 408 10.51 -2.58 4.63
C GLN A 408 11.74 -3.40 4.17
N ARG A 409 11.99 -4.55 4.82
CA ARG A 409 13.12 -5.43 4.52
C ARG A 409 12.85 -6.26 3.26
N GLU A 410 11.65 -6.80 3.19
CA GLU A 410 11.12 -7.56 2.07
C GLU A 410 11.07 -6.70 0.81
N ALA A 411 10.73 -5.41 0.90
CA ALA A 411 10.75 -4.48 -0.24
C ALA A 411 12.15 -4.31 -0.85
N ARG A 412 13.20 -4.19 -0.03
CA ARG A 412 14.59 -4.12 -0.55
C ARG A 412 15.02 -5.44 -1.15
N GLU A 413 14.69 -6.55 -0.50
CA GLU A 413 15.00 -7.88 -1.02
C GLU A 413 14.28 -8.14 -2.35
N TRP A 414 13.00 -7.75 -2.45
CA TRP A 414 12.20 -7.83 -3.67
C TRP A 414 12.86 -7.07 -4.82
N LEU A 415 13.18 -5.79 -4.64
CA LEU A 415 13.85 -4.96 -5.64
C LEU A 415 15.21 -5.55 -6.04
N ARG A 416 15.98 -6.05 -5.07
CA ARG A 416 17.28 -6.68 -5.33
C ARG A 416 17.15 -7.99 -6.12
N ARG A 417 16.21 -8.87 -5.75
CA ARG A 417 15.96 -10.12 -6.48
C ARG A 417 15.51 -9.83 -7.90
N LEU A 418 14.59 -8.87 -8.09
CA LEU A 418 14.19 -8.41 -9.41
C LEU A 418 15.38 -7.90 -10.22
N TRP A 419 16.22 -7.05 -9.63
CA TRP A 419 17.38 -6.47 -10.31
C TRP A 419 18.36 -7.51 -10.88
N VAL A 420 18.56 -8.61 -10.15
CA VAL A 420 19.44 -9.71 -10.54
C VAL A 420 18.74 -10.68 -11.50
N LEU A 421 17.49 -11.04 -11.23
CA LEU A 421 16.76 -12.08 -11.99
C LEU A 421 16.12 -11.56 -13.29
N LYS A 422 15.94 -10.24 -13.43
CA LYS A 422 15.28 -9.59 -14.57
C LYS A 422 16.16 -8.47 -15.16
N PRO A 423 17.34 -8.79 -15.73
CA PRO A 423 18.27 -7.79 -16.26
C PRO A 423 17.66 -6.90 -17.35
N GLU A 424 16.69 -7.41 -18.11
CA GLU A 424 15.94 -6.69 -19.13
C GLU A 424 15.06 -5.56 -18.57
N LEU A 425 14.68 -5.64 -17.28
CA LEU A 425 13.84 -4.65 -16.60
C LEU A 425 14.64 -3.68 -15.72
N ARG A 426 15.98 -3.73 -15.71
CA ARG A 426 16.82 -2.90 -14.83
C ARG A 426 16.49 -1.41 -14.89
N GLY A 427 16.22 -0.87 -16.08
CA GLY A 427 15.83 0.54 -16.21
C GLY A 427 14.56 0.88 -15.43
N LEU A 428 13.55 0.00 -15.47
CA LEU A 428 12.30 0.15 -14.73
C LEU A 428 12.51 -0.08 -13.23
N ILE A 429 13.24 -1.14 -12.87
CA ILE A 429 13.56 -1.49 -11.47
C ILE A 429 14.34 -0.36 -10.79
N TRP A 430 15.27 0.28 -11.49
CA TRP A 430 16.01 1.43 -10.96
C TRP A 430 15.07 2.58 -10.62
N LYS A 431 14.15 2.95 -11.53
CA LYS A 431 13.16 4.00 -11.29
C LYS A 431 12.27 3.68 -10.09
N GLY A 432 11.73 2.45 -10.02
CA GLY A 432 10.93 2.02 -8.87
C GLY A 432 11.73 2.03 -7.56
N ALA A 433 13.01 1.63 -7.60
CA ALA A 433 13.88 1.69 -6.43
C ALA A 433 14.23 3.13 -6.01
N CYS A 434 14.31 4.08 -6.94
CA CYS A 434 14.41 5.51 -6.61
C CYS A 434 13.15 5.98 -5.87
N LEU A 435 11.96 5.59 -6.33
CA LEU A 435 10.69 5.96 -5.71
C LEU A 435 10.53 5.33 -4.31
N ALA A 436 10.71 4.02 -4.20
CA ALA A 436 10.41 3.27 -2.98
C ALA A 436 11.47 3.45 -1.89
N ILE A 437 12.75 3.46 -2.27
CA ILE A 437 13.86 3.36 -1.32
C ILE A 437 14.97 4.41 -1.48
N ASN A 438 14.75 5.45 -2.32
CA ASN A 438 15.75 6.48 -2.63
C ASN A 438 17.12 5.88 -3.03
N VAL A 439 17.11 4.85 -3.89
CA VAL A 439 18.35 4.11 -4.23
C VAL A 439 19.43 4.99 -4.83
N ASP A 440 19.07 6.01 -5.59
CA ASP A 440 19.96 6.99 -6.21
C ASP A 440 20.76 7.79 -5.18
N LYS A 441 20.10 8.27 -4.13
CA LYS A 441 20.75 8.91 -2.98
C LYS A 441 21.80 8.00 -2.36
N TRP A 442 21.42 6.76 -2.03
CA TRP A 442 22.31 5.83 -1.35
C TRP A 442 23.45 5.32 -2.24
N TYR A 443 23.20 5.22 -3.54
CA TYR A 443 24.21 4.89 -4.54
C TYR A 443 25.22 6.04 -4.72
N ALA A 444 24.77 7.31 -4.69
CA ALA A 444 25.69 8.46 -4.70
C ALA A 444 26.60 8.46 -3.46
N CYS A 445 26.04 8.19 -2.27
CA CYS A 445 26.82 8.00 -1.04
C CYS A 445 27.85 6.87 -1.16
N LEU A 446 27.49 5.75 -1.79
CA LEU A 446 28.40 4.63 -2.07
C LEU A 446 29.57 5.07 -2.94
N GLU A 447 29.31 5.78 -4.05
CA GLU A 447 30.36 6.24 -4.98
C GLU A 447 31.36 7.19 -4.30
N GLU A 448 30.90 8.07 -3.41
CA GLU A 448 31.80 8.95 -2.64
C GLU A 448 32.69 8.17 -1.67
N ILE A 449 32.13 7.20 -0.91
CA ILE A 449 32.93 6.31 -0.04
C ILE A 449 33.96 5.55 -0.88
N ARG A 450 33.53 5.03 -2.03
CA ARG A 450 34.40 4.30 -2.94
C ARG A 450 35.57 5.14 -3.42
N ALA A 451 35.28 6.36 -3.88
CA ALA A 451 36.30 7.29 -4.38
C ALA A 451 37.30 7.67 -3.28
N CYS A 452 36.83 7.96 -2.07
CA CYS A 452 37.68 8.32 -0.93
C CYS A 452 38.69 7.23 -0.56
N HIS A 453 38.25 5.96 -0.57
CA HIS A 453 39.06 4.82 -0.11
C HIS A 453 39.63 3.97 -1.25
N SER A 454 39.54 4.44 -2.49
CA SER A 454 40.02 3.73 -3.69
C SER A 454 39.48 2.29 -3.80
N LEU A 455 38.20 2.11 -3.48
CA LEU A 455 37.53 0.80 -3.54
C LEU A 455 37.15 0.46 -5.01
N PRO A 456 36.98 -0.84 -5.35
CA PRO A 456 36.55 -1.25 -6.68
C PRO A 456 35.17 -0.70 -7.04
N ALA A 457 34.93 -0.47 -8.32
CA ALA A 457 33.61 -0.11 -8.83
C ALA A 457 32.61 -1.26 -8.62
N PRO A 458 31.36 -0.96 -8.20
CA PRO A 458 30.31 -1.98 -8.14
C PRO A 458 30.03 -2.52 -9.54
N SER A 459 29.89 -3.83 -9.64
CA SER A 459 29.30 -4.46 -10.82
C SER A 459 27.81 -4.11 -10.92
N GLU A 460 27.18 -4.41 -12.06
CA GLU A 460 25.75 -4.13 -12.24
C GLU A 460 24.90 -4.76 -11.14
N ASP A 461 25.18 -6.00 -10.71
CA ASP A 461 24.40 -6.70 -9.67
C ASP A 461 24.62 -6.16 -8.24
N GLU A 462 25.59 -5.28 -8.06
CA GLU A 462 25.99 -4.72 -6.76
C GLU A 462 25.46 -3.31 -6.53
N LYS A 463 24.68 -2.76 -7.47
CA LYS A 463 24.15 -1.39 -7.38
C LYS A 463 23.02 -1.19 -6.37
N LEU A 464 22.28 -2.24 -6.01
CA LEU A 464 21.21 -2.14 -5.02
C LEU A 464 21.68 -2.54 -3.61
N PRO A 465 21.18 -1.89 -2.56
CA PRO A 465 21.49 -2.28 -1.20
C PRO A 465 20.87 -3.64 -0.85
N VAL A 466 21.46 -4.34 0.12
CA VAL A 466 20.95 -5.62 0.61
C VAL A 466 19.77 -5.44 1.58
N GLY A 467 18.85 -6.42 1.60
CA GLY A 467 17.57 -6.31 2.32
C GLY A 467 17.60 -6.57 3.84
N THR A 468 18.71 -7.04 4.41
CA THR A 468 18.72 -7.75 5.70
C THR A 468 18.72 -6.89 6.97
N GLY A 469 18.87 -5.56 6.88
CA GLY A 469 19.00 -4.70 8.07
C GLY A 469 18.39 -3.31 7.88
N SER A 470 18.34 -2.52 8.96
CA SER A 470 17.73 -1.19 8.97
C SER A 470 18.62 -0.07 8.43
N ASN A 471 19.74 -0.40 7.79
CA ASN A 471 20.72 0.56 7.29
C ASN A 471 21.06 0.25 5.83
N PRO A 472 21.38 1.25 5.00
CA PRO A 472 21.92 1.01 3.67
C PRO A 472 23.22 0.20 3.75
N VAL A 473 23.23 -0.95 3.09
CA VAL A 473 24.41 -1.83 3.04
C VAL A 473 24.63 -2.27 1.61
N PHE A 474 25.83 -2.03 1.09
CA PHE A 474 26.26 -2.48 -0.23
C PHE A 474 27.36 -3.53 -0.08
N ILE A 475 27.33 -4.52 -0.97
CA ILE A 475 28.40 -5.51 -1.10
C ILE A 475 29.06 -5.23 -2.44
N VAL A 476 30.31 -4.79 -2.42
CA VAL A 476 31.07 -4.40 -3.62
C VAL A 476 32.36 -5.19 -3.65
N SER A 477 32.44 -6.15 -4.57
CA SER A 477 33.50 -7.15 -4.62
C SER A 477 33.65 -7.87 -3.27
N ASP A 478 34.81 -7.78 -2.63
CA ASP A 478 35.09 -8.38 -1.32
C ASP A 478 34.88 -7.41 -0.14
N ASN A 479 34.20 -6.27 -0.36
CA ASN A 479 33.95 -5.27 0.67
C ASN A 479 32.46 -5.15 1.00
N VAL A 480 32.17 -4.86 2.26
CA VAL A 480 30.83 -4.51 2.76
C VAL A 480 30.88 -3.06 3.21
N ILE A 481 30.03 -2.22 2.63
CA ILE A 481 29.94 -0.79 2.92
C ILE A 481 28.59 -0.57 3.61
N LYS A 482 28.63 -0.25 4.89
CA LYS A 482 27.45 0.06 5.71
C LYS A 482 27.42 1.56 5.97
N ILE A 483 26.29 2.18 5.66
CA ILE A 483 26.01 3.58 5.97
C ILE A 483 24.98 3.59 7.10
N ASN A 484 25.31 4.18 8.24
CA ASN A 484 24.45 4.17 9.42
C ASN A 484 23.47 5.34 9.35
N ALA A 485 22.21 5.04 8.98
CA ALA A 485 21.12 6.02 8.89
C ALA A 485 20.07 5.84 10.00
N GLU A 486 19.93 4.64 10.53
CA GLU A 486 18.95 4.31 11.56
C GLU A 486 19.24 5.05 12.89
N GLY A 487 18.17 5.50 13.55
CA GLY A 487 18.24 6.04 14.92
C GLY A 487 18.81 7.47 15.04
N GLY A 488 19.12 8.12 13.92
CA GLY A 488 19.63 9.50 13.89
C GLY A 488 21.14 9.62 14.10
N LEU A 489 21.65 10.85 13.95
CA LEU A 489 23.09 11.14 13.94
C LEU A 489 23.79 10.74 15.25
N GLY A 490 23.23 11.10 16.41
CA GLY A 490 23.86 10.79 17.70
C GLY A 490 23.98 9.29 17.94
N TYR A 491 22.87 8.55 17.75
CA TYR A 491 22.86 7.10 17.93
C TYR A 491 23.84 6.40 16.98
N SER A 492 23.80 6.76 15.70
CA SER A 492 24.66 6.16 14.67
C SER A 492 26.14 6.51 14.88
N ALA A 493 26.47 7.74 15.30
CA ALA A 493 27.84 8.18 15.56
C ALA A 493 28.45 7.46 16.77
N HIS A 494 27.70 7.33 17.86
CA HIS A 494 28.09 6.50 19.01
C HIS A 494 28.18 5.01 18.64
N GLY A 495 27.31 4.53 17.74
CA GLY A 495 27.40 3.19 17.16
C GLY A 495 28.75 2.95 16.48
N LEU A 496 29.14 3.81 15.55
CA LEU A 496 30.42 3.74 14.87
C LEU A 496 31.60 3.86 15.86
N GLY A 497 31.56 4.85 16.77
CA GLY A 497 32.60 5.07 17.76
C GLY A 497 32.83 3.84 18.67
N THR A 498 31.76 3.20 19.11
CA THR A 498 31.82 1.97 19.92
C THR A 498 32.43 0.80 19.13
N GLU A 499 32.04 0.61 17.87
CA GLU A 499 32.60 -0.45 17.02
C GLU A 499 34.12 -0.25 16.79
N LEU A 500 34.56 1.00 16.57
CA LEU A 500 35.96 1.34 16.37
C LEU A 500 36.79 1.21 17.66
N GLU A 501 36.25 1.63 18.81
CA GLU A 501 36.90 1.44 20.12
C GLU A 501 37.09 -0.06 20.42
N PHE A 502 36.05 -0.87 20.20
CA PHE A 502 36.13 -2.32 20.39
C PHE A 502 37.19 -2.95 19.48
N TYR A 503 37.25 -2.54 18.21
CA TYR A 503 38.23 -3.04 17.26
C TYR A 503 39.68 -2.66 17.61
N ASP A 504 39.92 -1.41 18.04
CA ASP A 504 41.23 -0.95 18.55
C ASP A 504 41.64 -1.72 19.81
N LEU A 505 40.69 -1.96 20.73
CA LEU A 505 40.94 -2.74 21.95
C LEU A 505 41.37 -4.17 21.64
N LEU A 506 40.66 -4.88 20.74
CA LEU A 506 41.01 -6.24 20.36
C LEU A 506 42.43 -6.34 19.78
N ARG A 507 42.80 -5.38 18.93
CA ARG A 507 44.16 -5.30 18.37
C ARG A 507 45.20 -5.00 19.45
N LYS A 508 44.92 -4.06 20.35
CA LYS A 508 45.83 -3.65 21.43
C LYS A 508 46.12 -4.78 22.42
N VAL A 509 45.13 -5.60 22.75
CA VAL A 509 45.29 -6.74 23.67
C VAL A 509 45.74 -8.03 22.97
N GLY A 510 45.85 -8.04 21.64
CA GLY A 510 46.22 -9.23 20.87
C GLY A 510 45.19 -10.36 20.97
N SER A 511 43.89 -10.04 21.09
CA SER A 511 42.84 -11.04 21.26
C SER A 511 42.66 -11.89 20.00
N PRO A 512 42.56 -13.22 20.09
CA PRO A 512 42.31 -14.08 18.93
C PRO A 512 40.95 -13.83 18.27
N LEU A 513 40.01 -13.17 18.97
CA LEU A 513 38.71 -12.77 18.42
C LEU A 513 38.83 -11.86 17.20
N VAL A 514 39.94 -11.13 17.04
CA VAL A 514 40.17 -10.27 15.87
C VAL A 514 40.15 -11.07 14.55
N ASN A 515 40.47 -12.37 14.59
CA ASN A 515 40.46 -13.25 13.42
C ASN A 515 39.05 -13.76 13.06
N HIS A 516 38.07 -13.53 13.93
CA HIS A 516 36.68 -14.00 13.79
C HIS A 516 35.68 -12.88 13.51
N ILE A 517 36.15 -11.64 13.42
CA ILE A 517 35.33 -10.48 13.06
C ILE A 517 35.80 -9.91 11.71
N PRO A 518 34.93 -9.21 10.97
CA PRO A 518 35.32 -8.54 9.73
C PRO A 518 36.50 -7.59 9.96
N GLU A 519 37.46 -7.58 9.03
CA GLU A 519 38.52 -6.57 9.03
C GLU A 519 37.92 -5.21 8.69
N ILE A 520 38.11 -4.21 9.55
CA ILE A 520 37.73 -2.82 9.26
C ILE A 520 38.78 -2.23 8.33
N ILE A 521 38.36 -1.88 7.12
CA ILE A 521 39.20 -1.32 6.05
C ILE A 521 39.20 0.20 6.14
N ALA A 522 38.01 0.79 6.34
CA ALA A 522 37.83 2.22 6.42
C ALA A 522 36.58 2.57 7.25
N SER A 523 36.55 3.80 7.74
CA SER A 523 35.42 4.37 8.48
C SER A 523 35.44 5.89 8.40
N GLY A 524 34.29 6.52 8.61
CA GLY A 524 34.19 7.96 8.61
C GLY A 524 32.75 8.46 8.64
N PHE A 525 32.58 9.70 8.21
CA PHE A 525 31.26 10.34 8.06
C PHE A 525 31.06 10.78 6.62
N LEU A 526 29.87 10.54 6.09
CA LEU A 526 29.36 11.18 4.90
C LEU A 526 28.63 12.45 5.32
N VAL A 527 28.94 13.58 4.68
CA VAL A 527 28.32 14.88 4.92
C VAL A 527 27.74 15.37 3.60
N TYR A 528 26.50 15.84 3.61
CA TYR A 528 25.90 16.50 2.46
C TYR A 528 25.85 18.01 2.69
N GLU A 529 26.63 18.74 1.90
CA GLU A 529 26.72 20.21 1.94
C GLU A 529 26.69 20.73 0.49
N ASP A 530 25.94 21.81 0.25
CA ASP A 530 25.85 22.48 -1.05
C ASP A 530 25.47 21.54 -2.23
N GLY A 531 24.62 20.53 -1.97
CA GLY A 531 24.16 19.59 -2.99
C GLY A 531 25.14 18.46 -3.31
N VAL A 532 26.23 18.33 -2.55
CA VAL A 532 27.29 17.35 -2.80
C VAL A 532 27.59 16.54 -1.54
N TYR A 533 27.76 15.23 -1.71
CA TYR A 533 28.23 14.34 -0.66
C TYR A 533 29.75 14.42 -0.53
N ARG A 534 30.26 14.45 0.69
CA ARG A 534 31.69 14.45 1.00
C ARG A 534 31.98 13.49 2.13
N THR A 535 33.04 12.72 1.99
CA THR A 535 33.51 11.80 3.03
C THR A 535 34.57 12.47 3.90
N VAL A 536 34.43 12.33 5.21
CA VAL A 536 35.43 12.71 6.22
C VAL A 536 35.88 11.45 6.94
N PRO A 537 37.07 10.90 6.60
CA PRO A 537 37.60 9.71 7.27
C PRO A 537 37.77 9.94 8.78
N TRP A 538 37.46 8.92 9.57
CA TRP A 538 37.61 8.97 11.02
C TRP A 538 37.92 7.59 11.57
N ASN A 539 38.91 7.52 12.47
CA ASN A 539 39.42 6.28 13.05
C ASN A 539 38.89 6.01 14.48
N GLY A 540 37.88 6.76 14.91
CA GLY A 540 37.30 6.67 16.26
C GLY A 540 37.96 7.58 17.29
N LYS A 541 39.15 8.12 16.98
CA LYS A 541 39.96 8.89 17.94
C LYS A 541 39.74 10.39 17.78
N GLY A 542 39.60 11.08 18.92
CA GLY A 542 39.29 12.51 18.95
C GLY A 542 37.90 12.82 18.38
N MET A 543 37.42 14.03 18.64
CA MET A 543 36.13 14.47 18.12
C MET A 543 36.29 14.86 16.65
N PRO A 544 35.51 14.29 15.72
CA PRO A 544 35.58 14.67 14.31
C PRO A 544 34.99 16.08 14.12
N ASP A 545 35.66 16.92 13.32
CA ASP A 545 35.30 18.33 13.10
C ASP A 545 33.85 18.53 12.64
N VAL A 546 33.34 17.58 11.86
CA VAL A 546 31.96 17.55 11.36
C VAL A 546 30.91 17.39 12.46
N LEU A 547 31.30 16.84 13.62
CA LEU A 547 30.42 16.68 14.78
C LEU A 547 30.75 17.68 15.90
N ALA A 548 31.97 18.22 15.94
CA ALA A 548 32.42 19.16 16.99
C ALA A 548 31.54 20.41 17.11
N LYS A 549 30.87 20.81 16.02
CA LYS A 549 29.92 21.94 15.99
C LYS A 549 28.59 21.65 16.69
N TYR A 550 28.30 20.38 16.93
CA TYR A 550 26.95 19.90 17.24
C TYR A 550 26.86 19.21 18.59
N TYR A 551 27.95 18.59 19.03
CA TYR A 551 28.07 18.03 20.37
C TYR A 551 28.95 18.97 21.21
N PRO A 552 28.35 19.90 21.98
CA PRO A 552 29.12 20.67 22.96
C PRO A 552 29.65 19.68 23.99
N LEU A 553 30.96 19.42 23.95
CA LEU A 553 31.63 18.56 24.91
C LEU A 553 31.46 19.15 26.32
N GLU A 554 30.84 18.41 27.24
CA GLU A 554 31.12 18.64 28.66
C GLU A 554 32.62 18.38 28.90
N LEU A 555 33.27 19.28 29.65
CA LEU A 555 34.72 19.30 29.88
C LEU A 555 35.30 17.98 30.44
N SER A 556 34.48 17.05 30.94
CA SER A 556 34.91 15.76 31.49
C SER A 556 35.32 14.73 30.43
N TYR A 557 34.85 14.83 29.19
CA TYR A 557 35.08 13.82 28.13
C TYR A 557 36.17 14.17 27.11
N ALA A 558 36.67 15.41 27.15
CA ALA A 558 37.73 15.89 26.26
C ALA A 558 39.06 15.10 26.37
N ASN A 559 39.21 14.29 27.43
CA ASN A 559 40.41 13.48 27.69
C ASN A 559 40.28 11.99 27.31
N SER A 560 39.13 11.53 26.81
CA SER A 560 38.98 10.14 26.31
C SER A 560 39.59 10.01 24.91
N CYS A 561 40.33 8.92 24.67
CA CYS A 561 40.85 8.58 23.34
C CYS A 561 39.70 8.36 22.33
N PHE A 562 38.58 7.78 22.79
CA PHE A 562 37.37 7.51 22.00
C PHE A 562 36.18 8.29 22.59
N PRO A 563 35.96 9.56 22.20
CA PRO A 563 34.94 10.42 22.81
C PRO A 563 33.50 9.95 22.54
N LEU A 564 33.27 9.18 21.47
CA LEU A 564 31.98 8.58 21.12
C LEU A 564 31.92 7.08 21.39
N GLY A 565 32.81 6.56 22.24
CA GLY A 565 32.93 5.15 22.58
C GLY A 565 31.79 4.61 23.47
N LEU A 566 31.98 3.40 24.00
CA LEU A 566 30.99 2.63 24.75
C LEU A 566 30.43 3.39 25.96
N TRP A 567 31.31 4.02 26.74
CA TRP A 567 30.90 4.74 27.96
C TRP A 567 30.05 5.96 27.64
N SER A 568 30.45 6.76 26.66
CA SER A 568 29.69 7.93 26.20
C SER A 568 28.33 7.50 25.62
N LYS A 569 28.28 6.37 24.91
CA LYS A 569 27.02 5.81 24.38
C LYS A 569 26.04 5.41 25.49
N GLN A 570 26.53 4.81 26.57
CA GLN A 570 25.68 4.43 27.71
C GLN A 570 25.04 5.64 28.36
N GLN A 571 25.79 6.72 28.52
CA GLN A 571 25.27 7.98 29.08
C GLN A 571 24.29 8.68 28.14
N PHE A 572 24.62 8.76 26.84
CA PHE A 572 23.70 9.27 25.82
C PHE A 572 22.36 8.53 25.83
N GLY A 573 22.38 7.20 26.00
CA GLY A 573 21.16 6.39 26.14
C GLY A 573 20.36 6.65 27.42
N MET A 574 20.98 7.13 28.50
CA MET A 574 20.30 7.48 29.75
C MET A 574 19.67 8.87 29.71
N ASP A 575 20.24 9.81 28.95
CA ASP A 575 19.77 11.20 28.88
C ASP A 575 18.47 11.38 28.08
N GLY A 576 18.00 10.34 27.39
CA GLY A 576 16.71 10.34 26.67
C GLY A 576 16.61 11.34 25.51
N SER A 577 17.70 12.05 25.18
CA SER A 577 17.75 13.05 24.11
C SER A 577 17.88 12.35 22.75
N ALA A 578 16.75 11.94 22.18
CA ALA A 578 16.69 11.64 20.77
C ALA A 578 16.86 12.97 20.01
N GLU A 579 18.09 13.27 19.55
CA GLU A 579 18.28 14.34 18.57
C GLU A 579 17.46 14.00 17.32
N SER A 580 16.32 14.68 17.17
CA SER A 580 15.43 14.57 16.02
C SER A 580 15.86 15.43 14.84
N SER A 581 17.04 16.06 14.91
CA SER A 581 17.51 16.90 13.80
C SER A 581 17.94 16.02 12.64
N ASN A 582 17.17 16.07 11.56
CA ASN A 582 17.38 15.38 10.29
C ASN A 582 18.57 16.02 9.55
N ARG A 583 19.77 15.88 10.12
CA ARG A 583 20.99 16.45 9.56
C ARG A 583 21.56 15.47 8.57
N PRO A 584 22.08 15.94 7.42
CA PRO A 584 22.47 15.03 6.37
C PRO A 584 23.94 14.60 6.58
N ILE A 585 24.19 14.02 7.75
CA ILE A 585 25.47 13.42 8.15
C ILE A 585 25.21 11.96 8.50
N TRP A 586 25.97 11.06 7.89
CA TRP A 586 25.82 9.61 8.10
C TRP A 586 27.18 8.97 8.38
N PRO A 587 27.37 8.36 9.56
CA PRO A 587 28.55 7.53 9.82
C PRO A 587 28.58 6.35 8.85
N TYR A 588 29.76 5.93 8.40
CA TYR A 588 29.91 4.74 7.57
C TYR A 588 31.07 3.87 8.05
N MET A 589 30.98 2.59 7.71
CA MET A 589 32.04 1.61 7.91
C MET A 589 32.20 0.73 6.67
N VAL A 590 33.44 0.50 6.29
CA VAL A 590 33.85 -0.43 5.24
C VAL A 590 34.58 -1.59 5.89
N THR A 591 34.06 -2.80 5.68
CA THR A 591 34.68 -4.02 6.20
C THR A 591 34.98 -5.01 5.08
N ARG A 592 35.94 -5.91 5.30
CA ARG A 592 36.13 -7.06 4.41
C ARG A 592 34.97 -8.03 4.61
N LYS A 593 34.35 -8.46 3.52
CA LYS A 593 33.28 -9.46 3.51
C LYS A 593 33.77 -10.74 4.18
N CYS A 594 33.04 -11.21 5.19
CA CYS A 594 33.29 -12.51 5.79
C CYS A 594 33.01 -13.63 4.78
N LYS A 595 33.85 -14.67 4.78
CA LYS A 595 33.65 -15.88 3.99
C LYS A 595 32.97 -16.94 4.85
N GLY A 596 31.91 -17.55 4.34
CA GLY A 596 31.13 -18.58 5.03
C GLY A 596 29.62 -18.31 4.98
N ASP A 597 28.84 -19.28 5.44
CA ASP A 597 27.39 -19.15 5.52
C ASP A 597 26.98 -18.26 6.70
N ILE A 598 25.91 -17.49 6.53
CA ILE A 598 25.30 -16.77 7.64
C ILE A 598 24.74 -17.77 8.66
N PHE A 599 24.98 -17.51 9.95
CA PHE A 599 24.60 -18.43 11.04
C PHE A 599 23.12 -18.86 10.99
N ALA A 600 22.23 -17.99 10.53
CA ALA A 600 20.81 -18.28 10.33
C ALA A 600 20.55 -19.43 9.32
N HIS A 601 21.42 -19.61 8.33
CA HIS A 601 21.35 -20.73 7.38
C HIS A 601 21.96 -22.00 7.97
N VAL A 602 22.89 -21.88 8.92
CA VAL A 602 23.47 -23.00 9.65
C VAL A 602 22.49 -23.59 10.66
N SER A 603 21.63 -22.78 11.28
CA SER A 603 20.58 -23.26 12.20
C SER A 603 19.42 -24.00 11.52
N ASN A 604 19.24 -23.84 10.20
CA ASN A 604 18.27 -24.61 9.41
C ASN A 604 18.84 -25.94 8.88
N ALA A 605 20.15 -26.17 9.00
CA ALA A 605 20.72 -27.49 8.87
C ALA A 605 20.44 -28.26 10.18
N LYS A 606 19.56 -29.25 10.11
CA LYS A 606 19.28 -30.21 11.19
C LYS A 606 20.59 -30.69 11.84
N TYR A 607 20.94 -30.16 13.00
CA TYR A 607 21.89 -30.82 13.89
C TYR A 607 21.11 -31.78 14.80
N PRO A 608 21.44 -33.08 14.80
CA PRO A 608 20.90 -34.00 15.78
C PRO A 608 21.46 -33.61 17.15
N PHE A 609 20.57 -33.59 18.15
CA PHE A 609 20.88 -33.43 19.55
C PHE A 609 22.18 -34.16 19.95
N ILE A 610 23.17 -33.42 20.42
CA ILE A 610 24.19 -33.96 21.32
C ILE A 610 23.64 -33.74 22.73
N THR A 611 23.04 -34.78 23.29
CA THR A 611 22.84 -34.89 24.74
C THR A 611 24.19 -34.91 25.44
N PRO A 612 24.44 -34.11 26.49
CA PRO A 612 25.62 -34.27 27.31
C PRO A 612 25.46 -35.56 28.13
N SER A 613 26.33 -36.53 27.87
CA SER A 613 26.58 -37.64 28.77
C SER A 613 27.48 -37.16 29.91
N THR A 614 26.90 -36.99 31.09
CA THR A 614 27.33 -37.32 32.47
C THR A 614 26.81 -36.29 33.46
#